data_AF-A0A7W1KBB7-F1
#
_entry.id   AF-A0A7W1KBB7-F1
#
_cell.length_a   1.000
_cell.length_b   1.000
_cell.length_c   1.000
_cell.angle_alpha   90.00
_cell.angle_beta   90.00
_cell.angle_gamma   90.00
#
_symmetry.space_group_name_H-M   'P 1'
#
loop_
_entity.id
_entity.type
_entity.pdbx_description
1 polymer ?
#
loop_
_entity_poly.entity_id
_entity_poly.type
_entity_poly.pdbx_seq_one_letter_code
_entity_poly.pdbx_strand_id
1 'polypeptide(L)' 'MSSSFSIGERIKRYSDGAPGVVKDTETKSGNVWVQWDSSGLTTVINARQILRASDPNRA' A
#
# COMPACT_ATOMS: atom_id res chain seq x y z
N MET A 1 -4.17 8.24 -16.14
CA MET A 1 -3.10 8.30 -15.12
C MET A 1 -3.12 6.98 -14.37
N SER A 2 -2.15 6.11 -14.64
CA SER A 2 -2.02 4.81 -13.96
C SER A 2 -1.22 5.02 -12.69
N SER A 3 -1.87 5.37 -11.58
CA SER A 3 -1.24 5.41 -10.26
C SER A 3 -1.10 3.98 -9.73
N SER A 4 -0.22 3.21 -10.38
CA SER A 4 0.20 1.90 -9.90
C SER A 4 1.28 2.12 -8.84
N PHE A 5 1.14 1.46 -7.69
CA PHE A 5 2.24 1.37 -6.72
C PHE A 5 3.40 0.57 -7.32
N SER A 6 4.61 0.77 -6.80
CA SER A 6 5.80 0.00 -7.19
C SER A 6 6.16 -1.03 -6.13
N ILE A 7 6.69 -2.18 -6.53
CA ILE A 7 7.25 -3.14 -5.58
C ILE A 7 8.41 -2.48 -4.82
N GLY A 8 8.43 -2.63 -3.50
CA GLY A 8 9.37 -1.97 -2.60
C GLY A 8 8.93 -0.59 -2.11
N GLU A 9 7.85 -0.03 -2.65
CA GLU A 9 7.36 1.30 -2.26
C GLU A 9 6.84 1.32 -0.81
N ARG A 10 7.21 2.36 -0.05
CA ARG A 10 6.70 2.61 1.30
C ARG A 10 5.32 3.24 1.22
N ILE A 11 4.37 2.64 1.90
CA ILE A 11 2.98 3.08 1.94
C ILE A 11 2.47 3.17 3.37
N LYS A 12 1.31 3.79 3.56
CA LYS A 12 0.55 3.79 4.80
C LYS A 12 -0.88 3.35 4.53
N ARG A 13 -1.49 2.63 5.46
CA ARG A 13 -2.90 2.28 5.38
C ARG A 13 -3.77 3.51 5.68
N TYR A 14 -4.84 3.69 4.92
CA TYR A 14 -5.74 4.83 5.04
C TYR A 14 -6.47 4.88 6.39
N SER A 15 -6.87 3.72 6.92
CA SER A 15 -7.73 3.63 8.11
C SER A 15 -7.04 3.98 9.44
N ASP A 16 -5.77 3.61 9.58
CA ASP A 16 -5.03 3.66 10.84
C ASP A 16 -3.61 4.24 10.69
N GLY A 17 -3.21 4.62 9.48
CA GLY A 17 -1.87 5.12 9.18
C GLY A 17 -0.77 4.06 9.26
N ALA A 18 -1.11 2.77 9.40
CA ALA A 18 -0.13 1.70 9.60
C ALA A 18 0.88 1.66 8.44
N PRO A 19 2.20 1.72 8.71
CA PRO A 19 3.22 1.71 7.67
C PRO A 19 3.42 0.29 7.13
N GLY A 20 3.72 0.21 5.84
CA GLY A 20 4.05 -1.04 5.17
C GLY A 20 4.88 -0.86 3.90
N VAL A 21 5.19 -1.98 3.26
CA VAL A 21 5.95 -2.06 2.00
C VAL A 21 5.19 -2.91 1.00
N VAL A 22 5.06 -2.41 -0.22
CA VAL A 22 4.46 -3.17 -1.33
C VAL A 22 5.41 -4.30 -1.74
N LYS A 23 4.90 -5.52 -1.77
CA LYS A 23 5.63 -6.72 -2.20
C LYS A 23 5.25 -7.17 -3.60
N ASP A 24 4.00 -6.95 -3.98
CA ASP A 24 3.49 -7.28 -5.30
C ASP A 24 2.27 -6.41 -5.65
N THR A 25 2.04 -6.21 -6.93
CA THR A 25 0.92 -5.42 -7.46
C THR A 25 0.11 -6.24 -8.44
N GLU A 26 -1.14 -6.56 -8.07
CA GLU A 26 -2.02 -7.31 -8.94
C GLU A 26 -2.83 -6.34 -9.83
N THR A 27 -2.43 -6.24 -11.09
CA THR A 27 -2.95 -5.24 -12.04
C THR A 27 -4.39 -5.48 -12.47
N LYS A 28 -4.92 -6.70 -12.35
CA LYS A 28 -6.28 -7.05 -12.76
C LYS A 28 -7.35 -6.69 -11.72
N SER A 29 -6.99 -6.76 -10.44
CA SER A 29 -7.94 -6.66 -9.31
C SER A 29 -7.88 -5.30 -8.60
N GLY A 30 -6.88 -4.47 -8.92
CA GLY A 30 -6.63 -3.21 -8.20
C GLY A 30 -6.19 -3.43 -6.75
N ASN A 31 -5.70 -4.63 -6.45
CA ASN A 31 -5.21 -5.04 -5.15
C ASN A 31 -3.68 -5.07 -5.13
N VAL A 32 -3.12 -4.92 -3.95
CA VAL A 32 -1.68 -4.95 -3.72
C VAL A 32 -1.36 -5.83 -2.52
N TRP A 33 -0.23 -6.51 -2.58
CA TRP A 33 0.31 -7.27 -1.46
C TRP A 33 1.23 -6.37 -0.66
N VAL A 34 0.92 -6.17 0.63
CA VAL A 34 1.67 -5.29 1.52
C VAL A 34 2.17 -6.08 2.70
N GLN A 35 3.48 -5.99 2.97
CA GLN A 35 4.05 -6.42 4.25
C GLN A 35 3.94 -5.27 5.25
N TRP A 36 3.26 -5.48 6.36
CA TRP A 36 3.07 -4.46 7.39
C TRP A 36 4.20 -4.48 8.41
N ASP A 37 4.71 -3.31 8.79
CA ASP A 37 5.85 -3.21 9.70
C ASP A 37 5.50 -3.71 11.11
N SER A 38 4.25 -3.52 11.55
CA SER A 38 3.81 -3.88 12.91
C SER A 38 3.74 -5.38 13.17
N SER A 39 3.41 -6.17 12.15
CA SER A 39 3.25 -7.62 12.27
C SER A 39 4.30 -8.42 11.50
N GLY A 40 5.01 -7.79 10.54
CA GLY A 40 5.87 -8.47 9.58
C GLY A 40 5.11 -9.34 8.57
N LEU A 41 3.77 -9.38 8.63
CA LEU A 41 2.94 -10.22 7.78
C LEU A 41 2.60 -9.53 6.46
N THR A 42 2.54 -10.32 5.39
CA THR A 42 2.07 -9.88 4.08
C THR A 42 0.59 -10.16 3.93
N THR A 43 -0.19 -9.14 3.60
CA THR A 43 -1.64 -9.26 3.34
C THR A 43 -2.01 -8.59 2.03
N VAL A 44 -3.07 -9.07 1.38
CA VAL A 44 -3.69 -8.39 0.24
C VAL A 44 -4.59 -7.25 0.74
N ILE A 45 -4.48 -6.07 0.12
CA ILE A 45 -5.32 -4.91 0.41
C ILE A 45 -5.65 -4.16 -0.88
N ASN A 46 -6.81 -3.50 -0.94
CA ASN A 46 -7.15 -2.69 -2.10
C ASN A 46 -6.25 -1.45 -2.19
N ALA A 47 -5.75 -1.14 -3.39
CA ALA A 47 -4.85 0.00 -3.61
C ALA A 47 -5.48 1.35 -3.20
N ARG A 48 -6.82 1.46 -3.16
CA ARG A 48 -7.52 2.66 -2.70
C ARG A 48 -7.49 2.85 -1.19
N GLN A 49 -7.17 1.81 -0.42
CA GLN A 49 -7.09 1.83 1.04
C GLN A 49 -5.67 2.10 1.55
N ILE A 50 -4.74 2.42 0.67
CA ILE A 50 -3.37 2.78 1.01
C ILE A 50 -2.97 4.09 0.35
N LEU A 51 -2.05 4.78 0.99
CA LEU A 51 -1.48 6.05 0.57
C LEU A 51 0.02 5.89 0.40
N ARG A 52 0.61 6.64 -0.54
CA ARG A 52 2.07 6.73 -0.64
C ARG A 52 2.60 7.39 0.62
N ALA A 53 3.70 6.90 1.18
CA ALA A 53 4.28 7.51 2.36
C ALA A 53 4.72 8.97 2.12
N SER A 54 4.98 9.34 0.85
CA SER A 54 5.33 10.68 0.39
C SER A 54 4.13 11.56 0.00
N ASP A 55 2.88 11.10 0.16
CA ASP A 55 1.67 11.91 -0.07
C ASP A 55 1.13 12.45 1.27
N PRO A 56 1.61 13.60 1.75
CA PRO A 56 1.12 14.21 3.00
C PRO A 56 -0.27 14.85 2.87
N ASN A 57 -0.82 15.00 1.66
CA ASN A 57 -1.99 15.84 1.37
C ASN A 57 -3.31 15.09 1.16
N ARG A 58 -3.40 13.81 1.51
CA ARG A 58 -4.67 13.06 1.44
C ARG A 58 -5.10 12.61 2.84
N ALA A 59 -5.42 13.61 3.67
CA ALA A 59 -6.24 13.45 4.87
C ALA A 59 -7.73 13.58 4.50
#